data_AF-A0A3N7G9M2-F1
#
_entry.id   AF-A0A3N7G9M2-F1
#
_cell.length_a   1.000
_cell.length_b   1.000
_cell.length_c   1.000
_cell.angle_alpha   90.00
_cell.angle_beta   90.00
_cell.angle_gamma   90.00
#
_symmetry.space_group_name_H-M   'P 1'
#
loop_
_entity.id
_entity.type
_entity.pdbx_description
1 polymer ?
#
loop_
_entity_poly.entity_id
_entity_poly.type
_entity_poly.pdbx_seq_one_letter_code
_entity_poly.pdbx_strand_id
1 'polypeptide(L)'
;DYILASPDEFEDLQDGMTGCVIECSDIRAIRVSVPSDVSAAYIQWLRIRNLELARTIRVWPAGLPGRNWDGEGRSEWLTTEKPCFGIVPDHPVDSYRVTLDDDATATFPAGKPGQPTFIQLPQLAAGTHRLNVKARRSAALDGLGGAPTHEGYLELRVREPEPWIPGTTSHVGLVVTSNPHDAALDVFWENELDLTVFGPEGRQVIPHVSLEDAKGEEIYSAQVCPPMDLPIFPETWKKRFLEFLRRENAEWRYLEAASGLLTIEGQELGRFDVRFDHDALPVRWVLRHRGEAVSLRLVDDTGQEDAEPICRFFSMEAPTRIERVDAGSALTGFDV
;
A
#
# COMPACT_ATOMS: atom_id res chain seq x y z
N ASP A 1 11.61 0.08 24.70
CA ASP A 1 12.52 -0.53 25.69
C ASP A 1 13.01 -1.87 25.20
N TYR A 2 14.32 -2.10 25.32
CA TYR A 2 14.99 -3.33 24.92
C TYR A 2 15.62 -4.00 26.16
N ILE A 3 15.87 -5.31 26.08
CA ILE A 3 16.70 -6.02 27.06
C ILE A 3 17.94 -6.54 26.34
N LEU A 4 19.12 -6.17 26.86
CA LEU A 4 20.39 -6.76 26.44
C LEU A 4 20.82 -7.76 27.51
N ALA A 5 21.16 -8.97 27.08
CA ALA A 5 21.60 -10.04 27.95
C ALA A 5 22.97 -10.54 27.49
N SER A 6 23.90 -10.71 28.43
CA SER A 6 25.27 -11.15 28.17
C SER A 6 25.80 -11.97 29.33
N PRO A 7 26.68 -12.96 29.11
CA PRO A 7 27.45 -13.57 30.20
C PRO A 7 28.41 -12.57 30.87
N ASP A 8 28.84 -11.54 30.13
CA ASP A 8 29.78 -10.52 30.61
C ASP A 8 29.08 -9.39 31.37
N GLU A 9 29.83 -8.67 32.22
CA GLU A 9 29.32 -7.48 32.90
C GLU A 9 29.15 -6.30 31.93
N PHE A 10 28.06 -5.54 32.10
CA PHE A 10 27.85 -4.32 31.34
C PHE A 10 28.50 -3.14 32.07
N GLU A 11 29.72 -2.79 31.67
CA GLU A 11 30.43 -1.59 32.15
C GLU A 11 30.03 -0.33 31.37
N ASP A 12 30.26 0.84 31.98
CA ASP A 12 30.04 2.17 31.39
C ASP A 12 28.61 2.41 30.87
N LEU A 13 27.59 2.00 31.64
CA LEU A 13 26.19 2.20 31.28
C LEU A 13 25.89 3.67 30.93
N GLN A 14 25.14 3.85 29.85
CA GLN A 14 24.76 5.16 29.34
C GLN A 14 23.37 5.55 29.84
N ASP A 15 22.95 6.79 29.56
CA ASP A 15 21.64 7.29 29.96
C ASP A 15 20.50 6.35 29.47
N GLY A 16 19.51 6.10 30.31
CA GLY A 16 18.43 5.15 30.00
C GLY A 16 18.81 3.66 30.04
N MET A 17 20.05 3.30 30.43
CA MET A 17 20.45 1.90 30.65
C MET A 17 20.44 1.56 32.15
N THR A 18 19.74 0.50 32.54
CA THR A 18 19.62 0.07 33.95
C THR A 18 19.72 -1.45 34.06
N GLY A 19 20.36 -1.95 35.12
CA GLY A 19 20.40 -3.39 35.40
C GLY A 19 18.99 -3.96 35.60
N CYS A 20 18.75 -5.16 35.06
CA CYS A 20 17.50 -5.88 35.29
C CYS A 20 17.75 -7.37 35.60
N VAL A 21 16.80 -7.98 36.30
CA VAL A 21 16.88 -9.39 36.70
C VAL A 21 16.18 -10.24 35.66
N ILE A 22 16.82 -11.34 35.25
CA ILE A 22 16.24 -12.38 34.41
C ILE A 22 16.44 -13.74 35.08
N GLU A 23 15.53 -14.68 34.88
CA GLU A 23 15.61 -16.04 35.43
C GLU A 23 16.52 -16.93 34.56
N CYS A 24 17.79 -16.55 34.46
CA CYS A 24 18.79 -17.31 33.72
C CYS A 24 20.12 -17.30 34.48
N SER A 25 20.64 -18.49 34.82
CA SER A 25 21.92 -18.64 35.51
C SER A 25 23.07 -18.15 34.62
N ASP A 26 24.04 -17.46 35.22
CA ASP A 26 25.26 -16.96 34.57
C ASP A 26 25.03 -15.93 33.44
N ILE A 27 23.83 -15.35 33.34
CA ILE A 27 23.53 -14.27 32.40
C ILE A 27 23.15 -13.01 33.17
N ARG A 28 23.75 -11.90 32.76
CA ARG A 28 23.44 -10.55 33.25
C ARG A 28 22.57 -9.86 32.22
N ALA A 29 21.66 -9.01 32.69
CA ALA A 29 20.78 -8.26 31.80
C ALA A 29 20.72 -6.79 32.19
N ILE A 30 20.58 -5.96 31.16
CA ILE A 30 20.22 -4.55 31.30
C ILE A 30 18.97 -4.25 30.49
N ARG A 31 18.12 -3.39 31.03
CA ARG A 31 17.06 -2.71 30.29
C ARG A 31 17.65 -1.47 29.64
N VAL A 32 17.34 -1.28 28.36
CA VAL A 32 17.78 -0.15 27.55
C VAL A 32 16.56 0.62 27.06
N SER A 33 16.41 1.84 27.56
CA SER A 33 15.49 2.84 27.05
C SER A 33 16.32 3.84 26.25
N VAL A 34 16.11 3.88 24.93
CA VAL A 34 16.87 4.77 24.04
C VAL A 34 16.38 6.20 24.25
N PRO A 35 17.26 7.15 24.64
CA PRO A 35 16.87 8.55 24.80
C PRO A 35 16.54 9.19 23.45
N SER A 36 15.69 10.23 23.46
CA SER A 36 15.33 10.98 22.25
C SER A 36 16.49 11.76 21.63
N ASP A 37 17.53 12.05 22.43
CA ASP A 37 18.79 12.64 21.97
C ASP A 37 19.93 11.70 22.36
N VAL A 38 20.58 11.09 21.36
CA VAL A 38 21.57 10.04 21.55
C VAL A 38 22.97 10.63 21.43
N SER A 39 23.75 10.57 22.51
CA SER A 39 25.11 11.10 22.55
C SER A 39 26.10 10.26 21.73
N ALA A 40 27.25 10.84 21.37
CA ALA A 40 28.33 10.11 20.70
C ALA A 40 28.88 8.95 21.55
N ALA A 41 28.97 9.14 22.87
CA ALA A 41 29.38 8.09 23.81
C ALA A 41 28.40 6.91 23.81
N TYR A 42 27.09 7.18 23.72
CA TYR A 42 26.06 6.16 23.60
C TYR A 42 26.22 5.32 22.33
N ILE A 43 26.44 5.98 21.19
CA ILE A 43 26.66 5.31 19.89
C ILE A 43 27.92 4.44 19.93
N GLN A 44 29.00 4.95 20.52
CA GLN A 44 30.25 4.20 20.66
C GLN A 44 30.08 2.99 21.59
N TRP A 45 29.34 3.15 22.69
CA TRP A 45 29.05 2.07 23.64
C TRP A 45 28.32 0.90 22.98
N LEU A 46 27.31 1.19 22.14
CA LEU A 46 26.60 0.18 21.34
C LEU A 46 27.54 -0.50 20.34
N ARG A 47 28.36 0.28 19.62
CA ARG A 47 29.25 -0.23 18.57
C ARG A 47 30.29 -1.22 19.07
N ILE A 48 30.93 -0.97 20.21
CA ILE A 48 31.90 -1.90 20.80
C ILE A 48 31.27 -3.27 21.07
N ARG A 49 29.94 -3.32 21.19
CA ARG A 49 29.14 -4.53 21.44
C ARG A 49 28.43 -5.04 20.18
N ASN A 50 28.84 -4.59 18.99
CA ASN A 50 28.23 -4.93 17.69
C ASN A 50 26.73 -4.59 17.62
N LEU A 51 26.29 -3.58 18.36
CA LEU A 51 24.94 -3.05 18.30
C LEU A 51 24.94 -1.72 17.55
N GLU A 52 23.84 -1.46 16.83
CA GLU A 52 23.64 -0.20 16.12
C GLU A 52 22.29 0.41 16.47
N LEU A 53 22.22 1.74 16.42
CA LEU A 53 20.97 2.46 16.58
C LEU A 53 20.18 2.36 15.26
N ALA A 54 18.98 1.78 15.29
CA ALA A 54 18.04 1.91 14.20
C ALA A 54 17.72 3.40 14.01
N ARG A 55 17.90 3.90 12.79
CA ARG A 55 17.73 5.30 12.42
C ARG A 55 16.86 5.35 11.20
N THR A 56 15.82 6.16 11.26
CA THR A 56 14.84 6.26 10.19
C THR A 56 14.75 7.70 9.70
N ILE A 57 14.55 7.85 8.40
CA ILE A 57 14.01 9.08 7.84
C ILE A 57 12.56 8.79 7.49
N ARG A 58 11.67 9.67 7.91
CA ARG A 58 10.28 9.58 7.49
C ARG A 58 10.09 10.53 6.32
N VAL A 59 9.49 10.02 5.25
CA VAL A 59 9.10 10.80 4.06
C VAL A 59 7.59 10.65 3.88
N TRP A 60 6.90 11.75 3.58
CA TRP A 60 5.44 11.74 3.34
C TRP A 60 5.04 12.81 2.33
N PRO A 61 3.94 12.63 1.58
CA PRO A 61 3.37 13.67 0.74
C PRO A 61 2.99 14.92 1.56
N ALA A 62 3.32 16.10 1.06
CA ALA A 62 3.02 17.38 1.70
C ALA A 62 2.25 18.30 0.75
N GLY A 63 1.27 19.04 1.27
CA GLY A 63 0.42 19.90 0.44
C GLY A 63 -0.74 19.12 -0.16
N LEU A 64 -0.70 18.86 -1.48
CA LEU A 64 -1.67 17.95 -2.11
C LEU A 64 -1.37 16.52 -1.65
N PRO A 65 -2.35 15.78 -1.11
CA PRO A 65 -2.14 14.38 -0.79
C PRO A 65 -1.87 13.63 -2.10
N GLY A 66 -0.80 12.82 -2.14
CA GLY A 66 -0.65 11.85 -3.20
C GLY A 66 -1.86 10.93 -3.17
N ARG A 67 -2.50 10.70 -4.32
CA ARG A 67 -3.62 9.76 -4.41
C ARG A 67 -3.09 8.37 -4.06
N ASN A 68 -3.89 7.58 -3.37
CA ASN A 68 -3.52 6.22 -2.97
C ASN A 68 -2.15 6.16 -2.24
N TRP A 69 -1.87 7.13 -1.37
CA TRP A 69 -0.68 7.07 -0.51
C TRP A 69 -0.81 5.90 0.46
N ASP A 70 0.02 4.89 0.30
CA ASP A 70 0.01 3.64 1.06
C ASP A 70 0.59 3.77 2.48
N GLY A 71 1.10 4.95 2.85
CA GLY A 71 1.77 5.16 4.14
C GLY A 71 3.26 4.79 4.16
N GLU A 72 3.75 4.08 3.15
CA GLU A 72 5.05 3.39 3.16
C GLU A 72 5.97 3.75 1.99
N GLY A 73 5.45 4.29 0.88
CA GLY A 73 6.30 4.74 -0.22
C GLY A 73 5.65 4.90 -1.58
N ARG A 74 4.39 4.50 -1.79
CA ARG A 74 3.71 4.59 -3.09
C ARG A 74 2.70 5.72 -3.11
N SER A 75 2.70 6.51 -4.18
CA SER A 75 1.68 7.54 -4.42
C SER A 75 1.40 7.73 -5.90
N GLU A 76 0.18 8.17 -6.20
CA GLU A 76 -0.24 8.58 -7.52
C GLU A 76 -0.40 10.10 -7.64
N TRP A 77 0.05 10.64 -8.78
CA TRP A 77 0.05 12.07 -9.12
C TRP A 77 -0.40 12.29 -10.57
N LEU A 78 -0.85 13.50 -10.87
CA LEU A 78 -1.18 13.91 -12.24
C LEU A 78 0.00 14.62 -12.93
N THR A 79 0.10 14.54 -14.25
CA THR A 79 1.12 15.29 -15.04
C THR A 79 1.03 16.81 -14.85
N THR A 80 -0.13 17.32 -14.41
CA THR A 80 -0.37 18.72 -14.09
C THR A 80 0.08 19.12 -12.68
N GLU A 81 0.38 18.16 -11.82
CA GLU A 81 0.76 18.36 -10.42
C GLU A 81 2.27 18.43 -10.24
N LYS A 82 2.70 19.00 -9.11
CA LYS A 82 4.10 19.04 -8.67
C LYS A 82 4.20 18.35 -7.32
N PRO A 83 4.60 17.07 -7.27
CA PRO A 83 4.69 16.32 -6.03
C PRO A 83 5.56 17.04 -5.00
N CYS A 84 5.07 17.13 -3.77
CA CYS A 84 5.76 17.75 -2.65
C CYS A 84 5.91 16.74 -1.52
N PHE A 85 7.08 16.69 -0.88
CA PHE A 85 7.36 15.75 0.19
C PHE A 85 7.93 16.45 1.41
N GLY A 86 7.46 16.05 2.58
CA GLY A 86 8.12 16.33 3.86
C GLY A 86 9.10 15.22 4.20
N ILE A 87 10.27 15.60 4.72
CA ILE A 87 11.31 14.68 5.19
C ILE A 87 11.68 15.10 6.61
N VAL A 88 11.56 14.19 7.58
CA VAL A 88 12.02 14.44 8.96
C VAL A 88 12.94 13.31 9.41
N PRO A 89 14.08 13.63 10.03
CA PRO A 89 14.96 12.63 10.61
C PRO A 89 14.66 12.48 12.11
N ASP A 90 14.78 11.26 12.63
CA ASP A 90 14.79 10.99 14.08
C ASP A 90 16.19 11.20 14.71
N HIS A 91 17.18 11.65 13.92
CA HIS A 91 18.56 11.82 14.32
C HIS A 91 19.23 13.03 13.63
N PRO A 92 20.42 13.49 14.07
CA PRO A 92 21.16 14.56 13.41
C PRO A 92 21.59 14.20 11.97
N VAL A 93 21.14 14.99 11.00
CA VAL A 93 21.44 14.90 9.56
C VAL A 93 21.91 16.27 9.08
N ASP A 94 22.94 16.34 8.23
CA ASP A 94 23.43 17.62 7.68
C ASP A 94 22.65 18.00 6.41
N SER A 95 22.36 17.01 5.56
CA SER A 95 21.73 17.22 4.26
C SER A 95 21.03 15.97 3.74
N TYR A 96 20.04 16.18 2.88
CA TYR A 96 19.41 15.14 2.09
C TYR A 96 19.90 15.22 0.65
N ARG A 97 20.28 14.08 0.09
CA ARG A 97 20.45 13.91 -1.36
C ARG A 97 19.21 13.24 -1.90
N VAL A 98 18.55 13.88 -2.84
CA VAL A 98 17.34 13.37 -3.48
C VAL A 98 17.66 13.09 -4.94
N THR A 99 17.40 11.87 -5.40
CA THR A 99 17.64 11.44 -6.77
C THR A 99 16.33 10.94 -7.37
N LEU A 100 15.97 11.44 -8.55
CA LEU A 100 14.80 11.02 -9.31
C LEU A 100 15.25 10.21 -10.53
N ASP A 101 14.69 9.02 -10.70
CA ASP A 101 14.95 8.07 -11.80
C ASP A 101 16.44 7.77 -12.03
N ASP A 102 17.22 7.78 -10.95
CA ASP A 102 18.68 7.57 -10.96
C ASP A 102 19.50 8.56 -11.81
N ASP A 103 18.89 9.65 -12.28
CA ASP A 103 19.54 10.67 -13.13
C ASP A 103 19.56 12.04 -12.43
N ALA A 104 18.39 12.62 -12.17
CA ALA A 104 18.28 13.96 -11.62
C ALA A 104 18.53 13.98 -10.12
N THR A 105 19.68 14.53 -9.69
CA THR A 105 20.08 14.59 -8.28
C THR A 105 20.14 16.02 -7.74
N ALA A 106 19.53 16.26 -6.59
CA ALA A 106 19.62 17.50 -5.83
C ALA A 106 20.07 17.24 -4.39
N THR A 107 20.67 18.24 -3.75
CA THR A 107 21.06 18.17 -2.33
C THR A 107 20.52 19.37 -1.57
N PHE A 108 19.90 19.11 -0.42
CA PHE A 108 19.25 20.10 0.42
C PHE A 108 19.79 20.04 1.84
N PRO A 109 19.98 21.18 2.53
CA PRO A 109 20.31 21.16 3.95
C PRO A 109 19.15 20.57 4.76
N ALA A 110 19.45 19.75 5.75
CA ALA A 110 18.44 19.21 6.64
C ALA A 110 18.06 20.25 7.71
N GLY A 111 16.79 20.20 8.16
CA GLY A 111 16.35 20.94 9.33
C GLY A 111 17.00 20.42 10.61
N LYS A 112 16.72 21.09 11.75
CA LYS A 112 17.08 20.53 13.06
C LYS A 112 16.35 19.19 13.29
N PRO A 113 16.88 18.28 14.11
CA PRO A 113 16.17 17.04 14.48
C PRO A 113 14.71 17.33 14.89
N GLY A 114 13.76 16.57 14.33
CA GLY A 114 12.31 16.79 14.54
C GLY A 114 11.68 17.94 13.73
N GLN A 115 12.45 18.74 12.99
CA GLN A 115 11.92 19.74 12.06
C GLN A 115 11.88 19.19 10.63
N PRO A 116 10.72 19.22 9.95
CA PRO A 116 10.59 18.72 8.59
C PRO A 116 11.29 19.64 7.58
N THR A 117 11.98 19.03 6.61
CA THR A 117 12.44 19.68 5.38
C THR A 117 11.46 19.33 4.27
N PHE A 118 10.99 20.35 3.53
CA PHE A 118 10.07 20.13 2.41
C PHE A 118 10.81 20.26 1.07
N ILE A 119 10.53 19.34 0.15
CA ILE A 119 11.01 19.36 -1.22
C ILE A 119 9.83 19.37 -2.18
N GLN A 120 10.01 19.98 -3.35
CA GLN A 120 9.06 19.95 -4.45
C GLN A 120 9.74 19.40 -5.69
N LEU A 121 9.13 18.40 -6.31
CA LEU A 121 9.56 17.86 -7.59
C LEU A 121 9.05 18.74 -8.74
N PRO A 122 9.73 18.74 -9.90
CA PRO A 122 9.16 19.30 -11.12
C PRO A 122 7.88 18.55 -11.52
N GLN A 123 7.14 19.09 -12.50
CA GLN A 123 6.09 18.32 -13.17
C GLN A 123 6.75 17.12 -13.84
N LEU A 124 6.18 15.95 -13.60
CA LEU A 124 6.69 14.68 -14.10
C LEU A 124 5.89 14.25 -15.33
N ALA A 125 6.54 13.49 -16.22
CA ALA A 125 5.87 12.88 -17.36
C ALA A 125 4.95 11.74 -16.88
N ALA A 126 4.00 11.30 -17.72
CA ALA A 126 3.23 10.11 -17.40
C ALA A 126 4.13 8.86 -17.37
N GLY A 127 3.97 8.02 -16.36
CA GLY A 127 4.78 6.82 -16.13
C GLY A 127 5.08 6.58 -14.65
N THR A 128 5.89 5.57 -14.37
CA THR A 128 6.38 5.28 -13.01
C THR A 128 7.73 5.94 -12.81
N HIS A 129 7.84 6.73 -11.75
CA HIS A 129 9.07 7.40 -11.36
C HIS A 129 9.55 6.91 -10.00
N ARG A 130 10.86 6.87 -9.79
CA ARG A 130 11.47 6.43 -8.53
C ARG A 130 12.22 7.59 -7.88
N LEU A 131 11.80 7.96 -6.67
CA LEU A 131 12.44 8.98 -5.85
C LEU A 131 13.27 8.32 -4.77
N ASN A 132 14.58 8.48 -4.82
CA ASN A 132 15.51 8.03 -3.78
C ASN A 132 15.90 9.20 -2.87
N VAL A 133 15.76 9.04 -1.56
CA VAL A 133 16.16 10.03 -0.56
C VAL A 133 17.25 9.43 0.31
N LYS A 134 18.45 10.02 0.26
CA LYS A 134 19.60 9.64 1.08
C LYS A 134 19.94 10.72 2.09
N ALA A 135 19.92 10.39 3.38
CA ALA A 135 20.28 11.29 4.46
C ALA A 135 21.77 11.22 4.80
N ARG A 136 22.49 12.32 4.58
CA ARG A 136 23.91 12.45 4.90
C ARG A 136 24.08 12.80 6.38
N ARG A 137 24.80 11.94 7.10
CA ARG A 137 25.17 12.15 8.50
C ARG A 137 25.95 13.44 8.71
N SER A 138 25.87 13.93 9.94
CA SER A 138 26.67 15.06 10.38
C SER A 138 28.14 14.72 10.52
N ALA A 139 29.01 15.60 10.03
CA ALA A 139 30.47 15.45 10.10
C ALA A 139 31.02 15.26 11.53
N ALA A 140 30.28 15.74 12.55
CA ALA A 140 30.62 15.51 13.96
C ALA A 140 30.56 14.02 14.38
N LEU A 141 29.88 13.18 13.60
CA LEU A 141 29.74 11.74 13.81
C LEU A 141 30.59 10.90 12.83
N ASP A 142 31.24 11.52 11.84
CA ASP A 142 32.05 10.83 10.82
C ASP A 142 33.37 10.27 11.38
N GLY A 143 33.90 10.86 12.46
CA GLY A 143 35.14 10.41 13.12
C GLY A 143 35.06 9.04 13.79
N LEU A 144 33.87 8.43 13.87
CA LEU A 144 33.65 7.12 14.49
C LEU A 144 33.74 5.94 13.51
N GLY A 145 33.94 6.16 12.21
CA GLY A 145 34.15 5.11 11.21
C GLY A 145 32.94 4.20 11.00
N GLY A 146 32.13 4.44 9.98
CA GLY A 146 31.15 3.48 9.48
C GLY A 146 30.28 4.02 8.35
N ALA A 147 29.78 3.13 7.50
CA ALA A 147 28.87 3.43 6.39
C ALA A 147 27.58 2.58 6.53
N PRO A 148 26.44 2.93 5.90
CA PRO A 148 26.22 4.05 4.98
C PRO A 148 25.13 5.04 5.42
N THR A 149 25.09 6.16 4.69
CA THR A 149 23.96 7.05 4.43
C THR A 149 22.62 6.29 4.43
N HIS A 150 21.64 6.71 5.23
CA HIS A 150 20.31 6.10 5.22
C HIS A 150 19.61 6.43 3.91
N GLU A 151 19.11 5.44 3.19
CA GLU A 151 18.36 5.61 1.95
C GLU A 151 16.94 5.07 2.06
N GLY A 152 15.98 5.80 1.51
CA GLY A 152 14.62 5.36 1.29
C GLY A 152 14.24 5.60 -0.16
N TYR A 153 13.30 4.82 -0.68
CA TYR A 153 12.75 5.01 -2.02
C TYR A 153 11.24 5.21 -1.94
N LEU A 154 10.73 6.04 -2.85
CA LEU A 154 9.31 6.23 -3.09
C LEU A 154 9.04 5.95 -4.56
N GLU A 155 7.91 5.31 -4.83
CA GLU A 155 7.42 5.03 -6.16
C GLU A 155 6.26 5.99 -6.46
N LEU A 156 6.41 6.75 -7.54
CA LEU A 156 5.47 7.78 -7.95
C LEU A 156 4.84 7.35 -9.28
N ARG A 157 3.56 6.98 -9.26
CA ARG A 157 2.81 6.72 -10.48
C ARG A 157 2.23 8.03 -10.97
N VAL A 158 2.64 8.47 -12.15
CA VAL A 158 2.19 9.73 -12.75
C VAL A 158 1.32 9.39 -13.95
N ARG A 159 0.11 9.95 -13.99
CA ARG A 159 -0.80 9.77 -15.13
C ARG A 159 -1.28 11.10 -15.66
N GLU A 160 -1.68 11.12 -16.93
CA GLU A 160 -2.39 12.27 -17.48
C GLU A 160 -3.67 12.51 -16.64
N PRO A 161 -4.03 13.77 -16.32
CA PRO A 161 -5.36 14.04 -15.82
C PRO A 161 -6.34 13.50 -16.85
N GLU A 162 -7.36 12.78 -16.38
CA GLU A 162 -8.47 12.46 -17.26
C GLU A 162 -9.03 13.78 -17.78
N PRO A 163 -8.98 14.02 -19.10
CA PRO A 163 -9.39 15.29 -19.63
C PRO A 163 -10.86 15.45 -19.30
N TRP A 164 -11.19 16.50 -18.55
CA TRP A 164 -12.55 16.99 -18.54
C TRP A 164 -12.81 17.54 -19.95
N ILE A 165 -13.36 16.69 -20.82
CA ILE A 165 -13.66 17.07 -22.19
C ILE A 165 -15.01 17.78 -22.18
N PRO A 166 -15.06 19.10 -22.43
CA PRO A 166 -16.32 19.81 -22.58
C PRO A 166 -17.04 19.24 -23.80
N GLY A 167 -18.19 18.60 -23.61
CA GLY A 167 -19.01 18.06 -24.70
C GLY A 167 -18.76 16.61 -25.10
N THR A 168 -17.96 15.82 -24.38
CA THR A 168 -18.02 14.34 -24.49
C THR A 168 -18.68 13.71 -23.26
N THR A 169 -19.87 14.18 -22.94
CA THR A 169 -20.91 13.17 -22.72
C THR A 169 -21.14 12.51 -24.08
N SER A 170 -20.41 11.44 -24.39
CA SER A 170 -20.85 10.43 -25.38
C SER A 170 -22.13 9.69 -24.92
N HIS A 171 -22.89 10.34 -24.05
CA HIS A 171 -24.03 9.87 -23.33
C HIS A 171 -25.15 10.83 -23.72
N VAL A 172 -25.87 10.48 -24.78
CA VAL A 172 -27.06 11.23 -25.17
C VAL A 172 -28.12 10.92 -24.10
N GLY A 173 -28.06 11.63 -22.98
CA GLY A 173 -29.04 11.55 -21.89
C GLY A 173 -28.72 10.61 -20.73
N LEU A 174 -27.49 10.13 -20.52
CA LEU A 174 -27.16 9.32 -19.33
C LEU A 174 -26.20 10.09 -18.38
N VAL A 175 -26.56 10.20 -17.10
CA VAL A 175 -25.74 10.81 -16.04
C VAL A 175 -25.64 9.81 -14.90
N VAL A 176 -24.43 9.39 -14.56
CA VAL A 176 -24.16 8.48 -13.45
C VAL A 176 -23.39 9.24 -12.37
N THR A 177 -23.82 9.11 -11.13
CA THR A 177 -23.12 9.66 -9.97
C THR A 177 -22.95 8.57 -8.91
N SER A 178 -21.77 8.52 -8.31
CA SER A 178 -21.41 7.61 -7.23
C SER A 178 -21.02 8.39 -5.98
N ASN A 179 -21.35 7.84 -4.81
CA ASN A 179 -20.87 8.34 -3.52
C ASN A 179 -20.48 7.15 -2.62
N PRO A 180 -19.25 7.10 -2.09
CA PRO A 180 -18.13 8.01 -2.36
C PRO A 180 -17.67 7.95 -3.82
N HIS A 181 -17.08 9.05 -4.33
CA HIS A 181 -16.70 9.14 -5.75
C HIS A 181 -15.40 8.38 -6.07
N ASP A 182 -14.54 8.22 -5.06
CA ASP A 182 -13.24 7.55 -5.06
C ASP A 182 -13.29 6.23 -4.28
N ALA A 183 -14.42 5.52 -4.34
CA ALA A 183 -14.61 4.26 -3.65
C ALA A 183 -13.57 3.21 -4.07
N ALA A 184 -13.03 2.47 -3.10
CA ALA A 184 -12.26 1.25 -3.35
C ALA A 184 -13.17 0.09 -3.78
N LEU A 185 -12.57 -0.97 -4.33
CA LEU A 185 -13.30 -2.17 -4.76
C LEU A 185 -14.07 -2.81 -3.60
N ASP A 186 -13.50 -2.83 -2.40
CA ASP A 186 -14.12 -3.34 -1.18
C ASP A 186 -15.46 -2.65 -0.90
N VAL A 187 -15.47 -1.30 -0.90
CA VAL A 187 -16.67 -0.48 -0.67
C VAL A 187 -17.75 -0.76 -1.71
N PHE A 188 -17.36 -0.96 -2.97
CA PHE A 188 -18.27 -1.33 -4.03
C PHE A 188 -18.85 -2.73 -3.82
N TRP A 189 -18.00 -3.73 -3.55
CA TRP A 189 -18.39 -5.13 -3.45
C TRP A 189 -19.17 -5.45 -2.17
N GLU A 190 -18.91 -4.72 -1.09
CA GLU A 190 -19.68 -4.76 0.17
C GLU A 190 -21.03 -4.03 0.08
N ASN A 191 -21.38 -3.52 -1.11
CA ASN A 191 -22.65 -2.85 -1.40
C ASN A 191 -22.85 -1.53 -0.63
N GLU A 192 -21.74 -0.85 -0.32
CA GLU A 192 -21.75 0.44 0.38
C GLU A 192 -21.79 1.65 -0.56
N LEU A 193 -21.55 1.43 -1.86
CA LEU A 193 -21.62 2.47 -2.89
C LEU A 193 -23.06 2.95 -3.17
N ASP A 194 -23.29 4.25 -3.02
CA ASP A 194 -24.52 4.90 -3.49
C ASP A 194 -24.40 5.24 -4.98
N LEU A 195 -25.03 4.44 -5.84
CA LEU A 195 -25.09 4.69 -7.27
C LEU A 195 -26.43 5.31 -7.68
N THR A 196 -26.38 6.42 -8.41
CA THR A 196 -27.54 7.01 -9.07
C THR A 196 -27.30 7.10 -10.56
N VAL A 197 -28.28 6.69 -11.36
CA VAL A 197 -28.23 6.75 -12.82
C VAL A 197 -29.47 7.48 -13.32
N PHE A 198 -29.27 8.65 -13.90
CA PHE A 198 -30.32 9.45 -14.53
C PHE A 198 -30.27 9.34 -16.05
N GLY A 199 -31.46 9.35 -16.64
CA GLY A 199 -31.66 9.59 -18.06
C GLY A 199 -33.14 9.67 -18.39
N PRO A 200 -33.52 9.63 -19.69
CA PRO A 200 -34.92 9.68 -20.09
C PRO A 200 -35.74 8.59 -19.41
N GLU A 201 -36.85 8.98 -18.80
CA GLU A 201 -37.75 8.07 -18.09
C GLU A 201 -38.26 6.96 -19.02
N GLY A 202 -38.27 5.73 -18.52
CA GLY A 202 -38.72 4.54 -19.29
C GLY A 202 -37.71 4.00 -20.29
N ARG A 203 -36.51 4.58 -20.41
CA ARG A 203 -35.37 3.92 -21.07
C ARG A 203 -34.70 2.96 -20.10
N GLN A 204 -34.06 1.93 -20.65
CA GLN A 204 -33.43 0.87 -19.88
C GLN A 204 -31.92 0.92 -19.99
N VAL A 205 -31.25 0.55 -18.90
CA VAL A 205 -29.81 0.33 -18.85
C VAL A 205 -29.49 -1.07 -18.33
N ILE A 206 -28.34 -1.60 -18.72
CA ILE A 206 -27.85 -2.91 -18.28
C ILE A 206 -26.55 -2.72 -17.51
N PRO A 207 -26.54 -2.93 -16.19
CA PRO A 207 -25.32 -2.91 -15.40
C PRO A 207 -24.55 -4.22 -15.53
N HIS A 208 -23.25 -4.09 -15.76
CA HIS A 208 -22.29 -5.18 -15.90
C HIS A 208 -21.10 -4.93 -14.99
N VAL A 209 -20.57 -6.00 -14.36
CA VAL A 209 -19.35 -5.93 -13.57
C VAL A 209 -18.30 -6.87 -14.12
N SER A 210 -17.05 -6.42 -14.17
CA SER A 210 -15.89 -7.27 -14.38
C SER A 210 -14.85 -7.07 -13.28
N LEU A 211 -14.05 -8.10 -13.06
CA LEU A 211 -12.89 -8.09 -12.17
C LEU A 211 -11.66 -8.43 -13.00
N GLU A 212 -10.58 -7.70 -12.75
CA GLU A 212 -9.31 -7.85 -13.44
C GLU A 212 -8.21 -8.19 -12.42
N ASP A 213 -7.26 -9.02 -12.81
CA ASP A 213 -6.03 -9.25 -12.04
C ASP A 213 -5.02 -8.09 -12.23
N ALA A 214 -3.84 -8.19 -11.60
CA ALA A 214 -2.82 -7.14 -11.69
C ALA A 214 -2.18 -7.02 -13.09
N LYS A 215 -2.38 -8.00 -13.98
CA LYS A 215 -1.96 -7.95 -15.38
C LYS A 215 -3.02 -7.29 -16.27
N GLY A 216 -4.20 -6.99 -15.71
CA GLY A 216 -5.35 -6.48 -16.45
C GLY A 216 -6.12 -7.58 -17.19
N GLU A 217 -5.89 -8.85 -16.85
CA GLU A 217 -6.66 -9.96 -17.41
C GLU A 217 -7.99 -10.10 -16.67
N GLU A 218 -9.08 -10.27 -17.43
CA GLU A 218 -10.41 -10.47 -16.86
C GLU A 218 -10.50 -11.85 -16.20
N ILE A 219 -10.69 -11.85 -14.88
CA ILE A 219 -10.84 -13.08 -14.08
C ILE A 219 -12.31 -13.40 -13.79
N TYR A 220 -13.18 -12.40 -13.90
CA TYR A 220 -14.61 -12.55 -13.70
C TYR A 220 -15.39 -11.46 -14.43
N SER A 221 -16.58 -11.81 -14.92
CA SER A 221 -17.41 -10.95 -15.75
C SER A 221 -18.86 -11.41 -15.66
N ALA A 222 -19.76 -10.50 -15.28
CA ALA A 222 -21.17 -10.83 -15.14
C ALA A 222 -22.09 -9.62 -15.25
N GLN A 223 -23.27 -9.86 -15.83
CA GLN A 223 -24.38 -8.94 -15.75
C GLN A 223 -24.98 -8.96 -14.33
N VAL A 224 -25.06 -7.79 -13.70
CA VAL A 224 -25.56 -7.65 -12.33
C VAL A 224 -27.03 -8.07 -12.26
N CYS A 225 -27.87 -7.47 -13.09
CA CYS A 225 -29.31 -7.71 -13.11
C CYS A 225 -29.90 -7.51 -14.52
N PRO A 226 -31.15 -7.98 -14.77
CA PRO A 226 -31.87 -7.66 -16.00
C PRO A 226 -31.98 -6.14 -16.23
N PRO A 227 -32.31 -5.70 -17.46
CA PRO A 227 -32.44 -4.27 -17.78
C PRO A 227 -33.26 -3.51 -16.75
N MET A 228 -32.73 -2.37 -16.30
CA MET A 228 -33.32 -1.51 -15.28
C MET A 228 -33.86 -0.24 -15.92
N ASP A 229 -35.10 0.12 -15.59
CA ASP A 229 -35.69 1.38 -16.03
C ASP A 229 -35.04 2.57 -15.32
N LEU A 230 -34.76 3.62 -16.07
CA LEU A 230 -34.27 4.90 -15.56
C LEU A 230 -35.42 5.73 -14.96
N PRO A 231 -35.15 6.53 -13.90
CA PRO A 231 -33.88 6.67 -13.19
C PRO A 231 -33.64 5.54 -12.16
N ILE A 232 -32.37 5.20 -11.95
CA ILE A 232 -31.93 4.29 -10.88
C ILE A 232 -31.49 5.13 -9.69
N PHE A 233 -32.09 4.89 -8.53
CA PHE A 233 -31.70 5.50 -7.25
C PHE A 233 -30.90 4.53 -6.38
N PRO A 234 -30.14 5.03 -5.38
CA PRO A 234 -29.26 4.21 -4.54
C PRO A 234 -29.94 3.00 -3.91
N GLU A 235 -31.14 3.15 -3.37
CA GLU A 235 -31.91 2.04 -2.77
C GLU A 235 -32.22 0.92 -3.77
N THR A 236 -32.58 1.29 -5.00
CA THR A 236 -32.86 0.33 -6.07
C THR A 236 -31.58 -0.38 -6.50
N TRP A 237 -30.49 0.38 -6.67
CA TRP A 237 -29.16 -0.16 -7.00
C TRP A 237 -28.71 -1.17 -5.94
N LYS A 238 -28.66 -0.74 -4.67
CA LYS A 238 -28.18 -1.57 -3.54
C LYS A 238 -28.98 -2.86 -3.42
N LYS A 239 -30.29 -2.81 -3.63
CA LYS A 239 -31.13 -4.00 -3.63
C LYS A 239 -30.74 -4.96 -4.77
N ARG A 240 -30.58 -4.46 -6.00
CA ARG A 240 -30.23 -5.29 -7.17
C ARG A 240 -28.83 -5.89 -7.06
N PHE A 241 -27.87 -5.11 -6.57
CA PHE A 241 -26.52 -5.58 -6.38
C PHE A 241 -26.44 -6.64 -5.27
N LEU A 242 -27.16 -6.48 -4.17
CA LEU A 242 -27.27 -7.51 -3.13
C LEU A 242 -27.92 -8.80 -3.64
N GLU A 243 -28.96 -8.70 -4.49
CA GLU A 243 -29.58 -9.87 -5.15
C GLU A 243 -28.57 -10.59 -6.06
N PHE A 244 -27.72 -9.84 -6.77
CA PHE A 244 -26.64 -10.37 -7.61
C PHE A 244 -25.59 -11.12 -6.79
N LEU A 245 -25.05 -10.51 -5.73
CA LEU A 245 -24.01 -11.12 -4.89
C LEU A 245 -24.46 -12.48 -4.34
N ARG A 246 -25.72 -12.56 -3.88
CA ARG A 246 -26.33 -13.80 -3.38
C ARG A 246 -26.55 -14.84 -4.46
N ARG A 247 -27.02 -14.42 -5.65
CA ARG A 247 -27.31 -15.34 -6.76
C ARG A 247 -26.05 -16.02 -7.29
N GLU A 248 -24.99 -15.24 -7.47
CA GLU A 248 -23.73 -15.72 -8.05
C GLU A 248 -22.79 -16.36 -7.00
N ASN A 249 -23.15 -16.28 -5.72
CA ASN A 249 -22.28 -16.59 -4.59
C ASN A 249 -20.92 -15.89 -4.74
N ALA A 250 -20.96 -14.60 -5.10
CA ALA A 250 -19.81 -13.82 -5.55
C ALA A 250 -19.21 -12.92 -4.45
N GLU A 251 -19.68 -13.05 -3.21
CA GLU A 251 -19.27 -12.26 -2.04
C GLU A 251 -17.74 -12.20 -1.88
N TRP A 252 -17.04 -13.29 -2.17
CA TRP A 252 -15.60 -13.44 -1.97
C TRP A 252 -14.77 -13.33 -3.26
N ARG A 253 -15.41 -13.14 -4.42
CA ARG A 253 -14.68 -13.22 -5.72
C ARG A 253 -13.72 -12.05 -5.92
N TYR A 254 -14.05 -10.88 -5.38
CA TYR A 254 -13.23 -9.69 -5.54
C TYR A 254 -11.88 -9.78 -4.82
N LEU A 255 -11.74 -10.66 -3.82
CA LEU A 255 -10.48 -10.85 -3.08
C LEU A 255 -9.32 -11.27 -3.99
N GLU A 256 -9.61 -11.97 -5.09
CA GLU A 256 -8.65 -12.41 -6.10
C GLU A 256 -8.31 -11.29 -7.11
N ALA A 257 -9.10 -10.22 -7.17
CA ALA A 257 -8.95 -9.15 -8.15
C ALA A 257 -7.90 -8.13 -7.70
N ALA A 258 -7.27 -7.45 -8.65
CA ALA A 258 -6.53 -6.22 -8.39
C ALA A 258 -7.42 -4.98 -8.62
N SER A 259 -8.44 -5.10 -9.46
CA SER A 259 -9.39 -4.02 -9.73
C SER A 259 -10.73 -4.56 -10.24
N GLY A 260 -11.76 -3.72 -10.19
CA GLY A 260 -13.07 -4.00 -10.75
C GLY A 260 -13.58 -2.86 -11.62
N LEU A 261 -14.47 -3.19 -12.54
CA LEU A 261 -15.12 -2.24 -13.45
C LEU A 261 -16.63 -2.44 -13.37
N LEU A 262 -17.37 -1.36 -13.10
CA LEU A 262 -18.82 -1.30 -13.29
C LEU A 262 -19.12 -0.56 -14.58
N THR A 263 -19.76 -1.25 -15.51
CA THR A 263 -20.23 -0.69 -16.77
C THR A 263 -21.75 -0.54 -16.73
N ILE A 264 -22.26 0.65 -17.05
CA ILE A 264 -23.68 0.91 -17.27
C ILE A 264 -23.92 1.09 -18.76
N GLU A 265 -24.51 0.08 -19.40
CA GLU A 265 -24.82 0.10 -20.83
C GLU A 265 -26.24 0.63 -21.07
N GLY A 266 -26.35 1.83 -21.62
CA GLY A 266 -27.62 2.47 -21.99
C GLY A 266 -27.97 2.36 -23.47
N GLN A 267 -27.33 1.46 -24.22
CA GLN A 267 -27.50 1.30 -25.67
C GLN A 267 -27.33 2.64 -26.41
N GLU A 268 -28.41 3.19 -26.98
CA GLU A 268 -28.44 4.48 -27.68
C GLU A 268 -28.13 5.67 -26.77
N LEU A 269 -28.30 5.52 -25.44
CA LEU A 269 -27.98 6.55 -24.45
C LEU A 269 -26.49 6.60 -24.12
N GLY A 270 -25.68 5.66 -24.61
CA GLY A 270 -24.25 5.57 -24.36
C GLY A 270 -23.87 4.50 -23.33
N ARG A 271 -22.59 4.50 -22.95
CA ARG A 271 -21.98 3.58 -21.99
C ARG A 271 -21.16 4.38 -20.99
N PHE A 272 -21.37 4.12 -19.70
CA PHE A 272 -20.60 4.72 -18.60
C PHE A 272 -19.81 3.64 -17.87
N ASP A 273 -18.55 3.92 -17.54
CA ASP A 273 -17.66 2.99 -16.85
C ASP A 273 -17.14 3.62 -15.56
N VAL A 274 -17.18 2.87 -14.44
CA VAL A 274 -16.59 3.23 -13.15
C VAL A 274 -15.58 2.17 -12.78
N ARG A 275 -14.31 2.56 -12.64
CA ARG A 275 -13.24 1.67 -12.19
C ARG A 275 -13.04 1.80 -10.69
N PHE A 276 -12.80 0.67 -10.03
CA PHE A 276 -12.50 0.57 -8.61
C PHE A 276 -11.18 -0.19 -8.45
N ASP A 277 -10.24 0.38 -7.70
CA ASP A 277 -8.99 -0.31 -7.36
C ASP A 277 -9.17 -1.07 -6.05
N HIS A 278 -8.54 -2.25 -5.94
CA HIS A 278 -8.55 -3.02 -4.70
C HIS A 278 -7.36 -2.62 -3.83
N ASP A 279 -7.63 -2.12 -2.61
CA ASP A 279 -6.60 -1.80 -1.62
C ASP A 279 -6.11 -3.07 -0.91
N ALA A 280 -5.58 -4.00 -1.68
CA ALA A 280 -5.10 -5.30 -1.20
C ALA A 280 -3.58 -5.40 -1.30
N LEU A 281 -2.98 -6.16 -0.37
CA LEU A 281 -1.56 -6.46 -0.44
C LEU A 281 -1.25 -7.24 -1.72
N PRO A 282 -0.14 -6.91 -2.43
CA PRO A 282 0.24 -7.60 -3.67
C PRO A 282 0.46 -9.10 -3.49
N VAL A 283 0.91 -9.54 -2.31
CA VAL A 283 1.00 -10.96 -1.96
C VAL A 283 0.03 -11.24 -0.82
N ARG A 284 -0.97 -12.09 -1.07
CA ARG A 284 -2.02 -12.38 -0.09
C ARG A 284 -2.60 -13.77 -0.24
N TRP A 285 -3.09 -14.32 0.88
CA TRP A 285 -3.85 -15.57 0.87
C TRP A 285 -5.34 -15.25 0.79
N VAL A 286 -6.03 -15.91 -0.14
CA VAL A 286 -7.47 -15.79 -0.33
C VAL A 286 -8.15 -17.13 -0.05
N LEU A 287 -9.31 -17.05 0.58
CA LEU A 287 -10.15 -18.20 0.87
C LEU A 287 -11.18 -18.34 -0.24
N ARG A 288 -11.25 -19.52 -0.84
CA ARG A 288 -12.26 -19.87 -1.82
C ARG A 288 -13.14 -20.97 -1.26
N HIS A 289 -14.42 -20.66 -1.12
CA HIS A 289 -15.45 -21.62 -0.72
C HIS A 289 -15.95 -22.39 -1.94
N ARG A 290 -15.86 -23.72 -1.89
CA ARG A 290 -16.46 -24.64 -2.88
C ARG A 290 -17.42 -25.59 -2.15
N GLY A 291 -18.63 -25.13 -1.90
CA GLY A 291 -19.59 -25.87 -1.07
C GLY A 291 -19.12 -25.91 0.39
N GLU A 292 -18.95 -27.11 0.95
CA GLU A 292 -18.43 -27.30 2.31
C GLU A 292 -16.90 -27.28 2.39
N ALA A 293 -16.20 -27.37 1.26
CA ALA A 293 -14.74 -27.34 1.22
C ALA A 293 -14.22 -25.90 1.18
N VAL A 294 -13.16 -25.64 1.96
CA VAL A 294 -12.42 -24.39 1.98
C VAL A 294 -11.07 -24.63 1.33
N SER A 295 -10.81 -23.94 0.22
CA SER A 295 -9.50 -23.94 -0.41
C SER A 295 -8.78 -22.61 -0.13
N LEU A 296 -7.49 -22.68 0.20
CA LEU A 296 -6.60 -21.53 0.28
C LEU A 296 -5.87 -21.37 -1.05
N ARG A 297 -5.82 -20.15 -1.55
CA ARG A 297 -5.04 -19.78 -2.74
C ARG A 297 -4.14 -18.59 -2.42
N LEU A 298 -2.91 -18.62 -2.93
CA LEU A 298 -2.00 -17.49 -2.91
C LEU A 298 -2.25 -16.63 -4.15
N VAL A 299 -2.43 -15.33 -3.94
CA VAL A 299 -2.39 -14.31 -4.98
C VAL A 299 -1.03 -13.61 -4.90
N ASP A 300 -0.38 -13.46 -6.05
CA ASP A 300 0.90 -12.77 -6.21
C ASP A 300 0.81 -11.80 -7.39
N ASP A 301 0.57 -10.54 -7.06
CA ASP A 301 0.44 -9.39 -7.95
C ASP A 301 1.74 -8.56 -8.00
N THR A 302 2.89 -9.11 -7.57
CA THR A 302 4.16 -8.38 -7.52
C THR A 302 4.80 -8.14 -8.90
N GLY A 303 4.34 -8.86 -9.92
CA GLY A 303 4.89 -8.78 -11.28
C GLY A 303 6.28 -9.39 -11.43
N GLN A 304 6.76 -10.17 -10.46
CA GLN A 304 8.05 -10.87 -10.54
C GLN A 304 7.89 -12.21 -11.27
N GLU A 305 8.11 -12.23 -12.58
CA GLU A 305 7.93 -13.44 -13.41
C GLU A 305 8.95 -14.57 -13.10
N ASP A 306 10.10 -14.24 -12.52
CA ASP A 306 11.22 -15.18 -12.29
C ASP A 306 11.41 -15.62 -10.82
N ALA A 307 10.56 -15.16 -9.90
CA ALA A 307 10.69 -15.47 -8.47
C ALA A 307 9.53 -16.36 -8.00
N GLU A 308 9.81 -17.63 -7.67
CA GLU A 308 8.80 -18.50 -7.07
C GLU A 308 8.57 -18.13 -5.59
N PRO A 309 7.30 -17.97 -5.15
CA PRO A 309 6.99 -17.64 -3.77
C PRO A 309 7.35 -18.80 -2.83
N ILE A 310 8.06 -18.48 -1.73
CA ILE A 310 8.42 -19.47 -0.71
C ILE A 310 7.29 -19.59 0.30
N CYS A 311 6.49 -20.65 0.19
CA CYS A 311 5.33 -20.89 1.05
C CYS A 311 5.68 -21.83 2.23
N ARG A 312 5.29 -21.45 3.46
CA ARG A 312 5.49 -22.24 4.68
C ARG A 312 4.20 -22.30 5.49
N PHE A 313 3.87 -23.50 5.96
CA PHE A 313 2.73 -23.76 6.82
C PHE A 313 3.19 -24.18 8.22
N PHE A 314 2.48 -23.69 9.23
CA PHE A 314 2.68 -24.01 10.64
C PHE A 314 1.33 -24.43 11.21
N SER A 315 1.20 -25.71 11.58
CA SER A 315 -0.04 -26.20 12.17
C SER A 315 -0.19 -25.71 13.61
N MET A 316 -1.44 -25.52 14.05
CA MET A 316 -1.74 -25.15 15.43
C MET A 316 -1.32 -26.23 16.43
N GLU A 317 -1.36 -27.51 16.02
CA GLU A 317 -0.95 -28.65 16.85
C GLU A 317 0.57 -28.74 17.03
N ALA A 318 1.35 -28.27 16.05
CA ALA A 318 2.81 -28.27 16.07
C ALA A 318 3.40 -26.98 15.48
N PRO A 319 3.26 -25.83 16.18
CA PRO A 319 3.60 -24.51 15.63
C PRO A 319 5.11 -24.29 15.41
N THR A 320 5.96 -25.18 15.93
CA THR A 320 7.42 -25.17 15.72
C THR A 320 7.85 -26.04 14.53
N ARG A 321 6.95 -26.83 13.96
CA ARG A 321 7.22 -27.68 12.80
C ARG A 321 6.86 -26.91 11.53
N ILE A 322 7.84 -26.78 10.64
CA ILE A 322 7.65 -26.15 9.32
C ILE A 322 7.25 -27.22 8.32
N GLU A 323 6.13 -26.99 7.63
CA GLU A 323 5.74 -27.74 6.45
C GLU A 323 5.90 -26.83 5.23
N ARG A 324 6.55 -27.32 4.18
CA ARG A 324 6.71 -26.56 2.92
C ARG A 324 5.47 -26.79 2.07
N VAL A 325 4.87 -25.71 1.61
CA VAL A 325 3.78 -25.76 0.62
C VAL A 325 4.40 -25.52 -0.75
N ASP A 326 4.04 -26.37 -1.70
CA ASP A 326 4.46 -26.23 -3.10
C ASP A 326 3.88 -24.93 -3.70
N ALA A 327 4.72 -24.14 -4.38
CA ALA A 327 4.33 -22.83 -4.90
C ALA A 327 3.25 -22.92 -5.98
N GLY A 328 3.33 -23.91 -6.88
CA GLY A 328 2.30 -24.14 -7.89
C GLY A 328 0.95 -24.51 -7.27
N SER A 329 0.98 -25.36 -6.24
CA SER A 329 -0.21 -25.74 -5.47
C SER A 329 -0.77 -24.55 -4.68
N ALA A 330 0.07 -23.69 -4.12
CA ALA A 330 -0.35 -22.46 -3.45
C ALA A 330 -1.05 -21.50 -4.42
N LEU A 331 -0.47 -21.25 -5.60
CA LEU A 331 -1.01 -20.31 -6.60
C LEU A 331 -2.29 -20.81 -7.27
N THR A 332 -2.44 -22.13 -7.43
CA THR A 332 -3.67 -22.75 -7.98
C THR A 332 -4.76 -22.94 -6.94
N GLY A 333 -4.35 -23.12 -5.69
CA GLY A 333 -5.19 -23.33 -4.52
C GLY A 333 -5.23 -24.79 -4.08
N PHE A 334 -5.24 -25.00 -2.76
CA PHE A 334 -5.30 -26.33 -2.13
C PHE A 334 -6.31 -26.35 -0.99
N ASP A 335 -6.89 -27.52 -0.73
CA ASP A 335 -7.87 -27.72 0.34
C ASP A 335 -7.17 -27.79 1.71
N VAL A 336 -7.82 -27.25 2.74
CA VAL A 336 -7.29 -27.14 4.11
C VAL A 336 -8.12 -27.93 5.10
#